data_AF-A0A7J6TH60-F1
#
_entry.id   AF-A0A7J6TH60-F1
#
_cell.length_a   1.000
_cell.length_b   1.000
_cell.length_c   1.000
_cell.angle_alpha   90.00
_cell.angle_beta   90.00
_cell.angle_gamma   90.00
#
_symmetry.space_group_name_H-M   'P 1'
#
loop_
_entity.id
_entity.type
_entity.pdbx_description
1 polymer ?
#
loop_
_entity_poly.entity_id
_entity_poly.type
_entity_poly.pdbx_seq_one_letter_code
_entity_poly.pdbx_strand_id
1 'polypeptide(L)'
;MKSMIIDSEAVAFDREKHKVLPFQLLSSRPRKNVVMSEIKVQVCLFPFDLIYLDGESMITKNLDTRRKVLRTRLKEIPDRIQFATARDMDSEEEIQAFFTESVEASCEGLMLKTLFENATYEPSK
;
A
#
# COMPACT_ATOMS: atom_id res chain seq x y z
N MET A 1 -4.71 9.31 -17.99
CA MET A 1 -4.25 9.73 -16.65
C MET A 1 -3.12 10.72 -16.85
N LYS A 2 -3.32 11.96 -16.38
CA LYS A 2 -2.37 13.06 -16.48
C LYS A 2 -1.56 13.21 -15.19
N SER A 3 -2.18 13.01 -14.03
CA SER A 3 -1.54 13.22 -12.72
C SER A 3 -2.25 12.42 -11.63
N MET A 4 -1.50 11.88 -10.68
CA MET A 4 -2.05 11.09 -9.58
C MET A 4 -1.15 11.20 -8.35
N ILE A 5 -1.73 11.29 -7.16
CA ILE A 5 -1.02 11.16 -5.87
C ILE A 5 -1.62 9.97 -5.15
N ILE A 6 -0.79 8.95 -4.90
CA ILE A 6 -1.16 7.74 -4.17
C ILE A 6 -0.40 7.68 -2.86
N ASP A 7 -1.00 7.01 -1.89
CA ASP A 7 -0.33 6.61 -0.66
C ASP A 7 0.02 5.12 -0.76
N SER A 8 1.27 4.77 -0.46
CA SER A 8 1.82 3.43 -0.68
C SER A 8 3.00 3.14 0.23
N GLU A 9 3.14 1.88 0.62
CA GLU A 9 4.31 1.41 1.36
C GLU A 9 5.38 0.87 0.40
N ALA A 10 6.63 1.27 0.60
CA ALA A 10 7.77 0.77 -0.18
C ALA A 10 8.46 -0.36 0.61
N VAL A 11 8.24 -1.61 0.21
CA VAL A 11 8.72 -2.78 0.96
C VAL A 11 9.88 -3.45 0.23
N ALA A 12 10.94 -3.82 0.94
CA ALA A 12 12.02 -4.61 0.36
C ALA A 12 11.47 -5.97 -0.12
N PHE A 13 11.85 -6.38 -1.33
CA PHE A 13 11.22 -7.54 -1.98
C PHE A 13 12.26 -8.40 -2.69
N ASP A 14 12.17 -9.72 -2.48
CA ASP A 14 12.96 -10.73 -3.18
C ASP A 14 12.17 -11.21 -4.40
N ARG A 15 12.62 -10.82 -5.60
CA ARG A 15 11.95 -11.15 -6.87
C ARG A 15 12.22 -12.58 -7.34
N GLU A 16 13.19 -13.28 -6.77
CA GLU A 16 13.44 -14.69 -7.10
C GLU A 16 12.55 -15.60 -6.25
N LYS A 17 12.37 -15.25 -4.97
CA LYS A 17 11.54 -16.00 -4.03
C LYS A 17 10.11 -15.47 -3.91
N HIS A 18 9.76 -14.42 -4.64
CA HIS A 18 8.46 -13.73 -4.64
C HIS A 18 7.96 -13.41 -3.22
N LYS A 19 8.82 -12.82 -2.38
CA LYS A 19 8.51 -12.57 -0.97
C LYS A 19 8.95 -11.21 -0.47
N VAL A 20 8.21 -10.69 0.50
CA VAL A 20 8.60 -9.52 1.28
C VAL A 20 9.82 -9.84 2.14
N LEU A 21 10.64 -8.82 2.35
CA LEU A 21 11.85 -8.88 3.15
C LEU A 21 11.76 -7.92 4.36
N PRO A 22 12.47 -8.20 5.46
CA PRO A 22 12.45 -7.34 6.65
C PRO A 22 12.86 -5.90 6.36
N PHE A 23 12.26 -4.96 7.09
CA PHE A 23 12.55 -3.53 7.00
C PHE A 23 14.04 -3.18 7.14
N GLN A 24 14.80 -3.94 7.94
CA GLN A 24 16.24 -3.74 8.10
C GLN A 24 17.02 -3.81 6.77
N LEU A 25 16.56 -4.61 5.80
CA LEU A 25 17.18 -4.66 4.48
C LEU A 25 16.84 -3.42 3.65
N LEU A 26 15.63 -2.88 3.78
CA LEU A 26 15.24 -1.64 3.12
C LEU A 26 16.07 -0.45 3.64
N SER A 27 16.30 -0.37 4.95
CA SER A 27 17.02 0.76 5.57
C SER A 27 18.49 0.86 5.17
N SER A 28 19.07 -0.24 4.65
CA SER A 28 20.42 -0.29 4.10
C SER A 28 20.56 0.38 2.71
N ARG A 29 19.45 0.77 2.07
CA ARG A 29 19.50 1.41 0.75
C ARG A 29 20.15 2.80 0.84
N PRO A 30 21.02 3.15 -0.13
CA PRO A 30 21.62 4.48 -0.19
C PRO A 30 20.54 5.55 -0.38
N ARG A 31 20.69 6.69 0.29
CA ARG A 31 19.68 7.77 0.33
C ARG A 31 19.95 8.94 -0.63
N LYS A 32 21.18 9.08 -1.13
CA LYS A 32 21.61 10.19 -2.00
C LYS A 32 22.44 9.67 -3.16
N ASN A 33 22.35 10.32 -4.31
CA ASN A 33 23.13 10.02 -5.52
C ASN A 33 23.14 8.53 -5.91
N VAL A 34 21.97 7.89 -5.83
CA VAL A 34 21.84 6.44 -6.08
C VAL A 34 21.95 6.18 -7.57
N VAL A 35 22.96 5.41 -7.98
CA VAL A 35 23.06 4.89 -9.33
C VAL A 35 22.18 3.64 -9.43
N MET A 36 21.32 3.56 -10.44
CA MET A 36 20.35 2.45 -10.57
C MET A 36 21.03 1.06 -10.61
N SER A 37 22.24 0.97 -11.17
CA SER A 37 23.03 -0.27 -11.22
C SER A 37 23.57 -0.73 -9.87
N GLU A 38 23.60 0.13 -8.85
CA GLU A 38 24.10 -0.18 -7.51
C GLU A 38 22.98 -0.61 -6.55
N ILE A 39 21.72 -0.60 -7.00
CA ILE A 39 20.57 -0.99 -6.19
C ILE A 39 20.55 -2.52 -6.02
N LYS A 40 21.10 -2.99 -4.90
CA LYS A 40 21.08 -4.40 -4.52
C LYS A 40 19.73 -4.85 -3.98
N VAL A 41 19.09 -4.02 -3.14
CA VAL A 41 17.80 -4.33 -2.52
C VAL A 41 16.67 -3.82 -3.41
N GLN A 42 15.94 -4.75 -4.00
CA GLN A 42 14.75 -4.45 -4.80
C GLN A 42 13.57 -4.10 -3.88
N VAL A 43 12.61 -3.36 -4.42
CA VAL A 43 11.41 -2.91 -3.71
C VAL A 43 10.17 -3.23 -4.52
N CYS A 44 9.10 -3.56 -3.82
CA CYS A 44 7.72 -3.58 -4.31
C CYS A 44 6.95 -2.45 -3.60
N LEU A 45 6.17 -1.69 -4.36
CA LEU A 45 5.24 -0.70 -3.83
C LEU A 45 3.91 -1.38 -3.54
N PHE A 46 3.35 -1.07 -2.37
CA PHE A 46 2.03 -1.51 -1.94
C PHE A 46 1.06 -0.32 -1.80
N PRO A 47 0.43 0.17 -2.89
CA PRO A 47 -0.54 1.25 -2.83
C PRO A 47 -1.80 0.84 -2.06
N PHE A 48 -2.26 1.73 -1.20
CA PHE A 48 -3.45 1.49 -0.37
C PHE A 48 -4.45 2.66 -0.36
N ASP A 49 -4.08 3.86 -0.83
CA ASP A 49 -5.00 5.00 -0.91
C ASP A 49 -4.71 5.93 -2.12
N LEU A 50 -5.70 6.75 -2.47
CA LEU A 50 -5.63 7.75 -3.54
C LEU A 50 -6.01 9.11 -2.98
N ILE A 51 -5.08 10.07 -3.08
CA ILE A 51 -5.23 11.41 -2.50
C ILE A 51 -5.66 12.42 -3.56
N TYR A 52 -5.25 12.23 -4.82
CA TYR A 52 -5.51 13.16 -5.93
C TYR A 52 -5.51 12.45 -7.28
N LEU A 53 -6.37 12.89 -8.19
CA LEU A 53 -6.44 12.39 -9.56
C LEU A 53 -6.83 13.49 -10.56
N ASP A 54 -6.02 13.67 -11.62
CA ASP A 54 -6.35 14.44 -12.82
C ASP A 54 -7.00 15.83 -12.59
N GLY A 55 -6.55 16.60 -11.59
CA GLY A 55 -7.12 17.91 -11.26
C GLY A 55 -7.94 17.93 -9.98
N GLU A 56 -8.44 16.78 -9.54
CA GLU A 56 -9.39 16.66 -8.43
C GLU A 56 -8.71 16.13 -7.15
N SER A 57 -8.94 16.84 -6.04
CA SER A 57 -8.59 16.36 -4.71
C SER A 57 -9.58 15.28 -4.26
N MET A 58 -9.08 14.14 -3.81
CA MET A 58 -9.88 12.98 -3.39
C MET A 58 -10.11 12.93 -1.88
N ILE A 59 -9.46 13.80 -1.10
CA ILE A 59 -9.41 13.72 0.37
C ILE A 59 -10.79 13.82 1.05
N THR A 60 -11.75 14.50 0.42
CA THR A 60 -13.12 14.65 0.91
C THR A 60 -14.03 13.49 0.54
N LYS A 61 -13.58 12.59 -0.35
CA LYS A 61 -14.31 11.36 -0.70
C LYS A 61 -14.04 10.30 0.36
N ASN A 62 -14.99 9.40 0.57
CA ASN A 62 -14.81 8.26 1.46
C ASN A 62 -13.81 7.23 0.89
N LEU A 63 -13.22 6.41 1.77
CA LEU A 63 -12.16 5.46 1.40
C LEU A 63 -12.64 4.44 0.36
N ASP A 64 -13.89 3.98 0.43
CA ASP A 64 -14.43 3.06 -0.59
C ASP A 64 -14.30 3.64 -2.01
N THR A 65 -14.70 4.91 -2.19
CA THR A 65 -14.58 5.61 -3.47
C THR A 65 -13.11 5.74 -3.88
N ARG A 66 -12.24 6.21 -2.97
CA ARG A 66 -10.81 6.40 -3.26
C ARG A 66 -10.13 5.09 -3.66
N ARG A 67 -10.42 3.99 -2.94
CA ARG A 67 -9.91 2.65 -3.20
C ARG A 67 -10.39 2.07 -4.53
N LYS A 68 -11.68 2.23 -4.86
CA LYS A 68 -12.23 1.79 -6.15
C LYS A 68 -11.59 2.53 -7.32
N VAL A 69 -11.45 3.86 -7.20
CA VAL A 69 -10.79 4.67 -8.23
C VAL A 69 -9.32 4.28 -8.37
N LEU A 70 -8.59 4.10 -7.27
CA LEU A 70 -7.20 3.63 -7.28
C LEU A 70 -7.06 2.33 -8.08
N ARG A 71 -7.86 1.30 -7.75
CA ARG A 71 -7.83 -0.01 -8.42
C ARG A 71 -8.23 0.04 -9.89
N THR A 72 -9.06 1.01 -10.28
CA THR A 72 -9.48 1.20 -11.67
C THR A 72 -8.41 1.93 -12.50
N ARG A 73 -7.63 2.82 -11.87
CA ARG A 73 -6.69 3.72 -12.57
C ARG A 73 -5.25 3.23 -12.56
N LEU A 74 -4.83 2.52 -11.51
CA LEU A 74 -3.49 1.95 -11.40
C LEU A 74 -3.52 0.46 -11.77
N LYS A 75 -2.51 0.01 -12.51
CA LYS A 75 -2.34 -1.40 -12.86
C LYS A 75 -1.26 -2.01 -11.98
N GLU A 76 -1.53 -3.20 -11.46
CA GLU A 76 -0.51 -3.99 -10.79
C GLU A 76 0.55 -4.44 -11.79
N ILE A 77 1.79 -4.46 -11.31
CA ILE A 77 2.94 -5.02 -12.00
C ILE A 77 3.56 -6.01 -11.02
N PRO A 78 3.54 -7.33 -11.32
CA PRO A 78 4.09 -8.35 -10.43
C PRO A 78 5.47 -7.97 -9.87
N ASP A 79 5.64 -8.14 -8.56
CA ASP A 79 6.87 -7.87 -7.80
C ASP A 79 7.42 -6.44 -7.88
N ARG A 80 6.56 -5.48 -8.29
CA ARG A 80 6.90 -4.05 -8.39
C ARG A 80 5.81 -3.13 -7.86
N ILE A 81 4.56 -3.35 -8.23
CA ILE A 81 3.40 -2.58 -7.81
C ILE A 81 2.26 -3.57 -7.57
N GLN A 82 1.86 -3.76 -6.33
CA GLN A 82 0.77 -4.65 -5.94
C GLN A 82 -0.11 -3.92 -4.94
N PHE A 83 -1.43 -4.01 -5.02
CA PHE A 83 -2.26 -3.36 -4.01
C PHE A 83 -2.05 -4.02 -2.65
N ALA A 84 -2.13 -3.23 -1.57
CA ALA A 84 -2.18 -3.82 -0.25
C ALA A 84 -3.35 -4.82 -0.16
N THR A 85 -3.07 -6.02 0.34
CA THR A 85 -4.09 -7.03 0.61
C THR A 85 -5.11 -6.44 1.57
N ALA A 86 -6.39 -6.52 1.21
CA ALA A 86 -7.48 -5.91 1.98
C ALA A 86 -8.71 -6.81 1.93
N ARG A 87 -9.49 -6.80 3.01
CA ARG A 87 -10.77 -7.49 3.15
C ARG A 87 -11.75 -6.53 3.85
N ASP A 88 -12.97 -6.46 3.35
CA ASP A 88 -14.06 -5.74 4.02
C ASP A 88 -14.69 -6.76 4.99
N MET A 89 -14.81 -6.37 6.26
CA MET A 89 -15.17 -7.28 7.36
C MET A 89 -16.09 -6.57 8.34
N ASP A 90 -17.06 -7.31 8.87
CA ASP A 90 -18.10 -6.79 9.77
C ASP A 90 -18.13 -7.53 11.12
N SER A 91 -17.20 -8.47 11.38
CA SER A 91 -17.13 -9.26 12.61
C SER A 91 -15.72 -9.34 13.21
N GLU A 92 -15.64 -9.56 14.52
CA GLU A 92 -14.38 -9.70 15.23
C GLU A 92 -13.65 -10.99 14.81
N GLU A 93 -14.39 -12.06 14.54
CA GLU A 93 -13.84 -13.34 14.10
C GLU A 93 -13.11 -13.22 12.75
N GLU A 94 -13.69 -12.47 11.80
CA GLU A 94 -13.05 -12.20 10.50
C GLU A 94 -11.78 -11.37 10.67
N ILE A 95 -11.83 -10.34 11.52
CA ILE A 95 -10.66 -9.49 11.81
C ILE A 95 -9.53 -10.31 12.44
N GLN A 96 -9.84 -11.18 13.41
CA GLN A 96 -8.85 -12.01 14.08
C GLN A 96 -8.21 -13.04 13.15
N ALA A 97 -9.01 -13.65 12.27
CA ALA A 97 -8.51 -14.54 11.23
C ALA A 97 -7.55 -13.81 10.28
N PHE A 98 -7.96 -12.63 9.78
CA PHE A 98 -7.13 -11.84 8.88
C PHE A 98 -5.86 -11.29 9.54
N PHE A 99 -5.92 -10.99 10.85
CA PHE A 99 -4.73 -10.60 11.62
C PHE A 99 -3.71 -11.73 11.65
N THR A 100 -4.17 -12.96 11.93
CA THR A 100 -3.30 -14.15 11.94
C THR A 100 -2.67 -14.38 10.56
N GLU A 101 -3.47 -14.31 9.48
CA GLU A 101 -2.98 -14.39 8.10
C GLU A 101 -1.89 -13.33 7.82
N SER A 102 -2.07 -12.10 8.30
CA SER A 102 -1.12 -11.00 8.06
C SER A 102 0.25 -11.23 8.73
N VAL A 103 0.25 -11.78 9.95
CA VAL A 103 1.48 -12.09 10.69
C VAL A 103 2.22 -13.25 10.04
N GLU A 104 1.49 -14.29 9.61
CA GLU A 104 2.07 -15.41 8.84
C GLU A 104 2.67 -14.94 7.51
N ALA A 105 2.07 -13.92 6.88
CA ALA A 105 2.58 -13.27 5.66
C ALA A 105 3.74 -12.28 5.92
N SER A 106 4.32 -12.26 7.12
CA SER A 106 5.43 -11.36 7.52
C SER A 106 5.08 -9.87 7.54
N CYS A 107 3.80 -9.52 7.71
CA CYS A 107 3.37 -8.16 8.02
C CYS A 107 3.36 -7.92 9.55
N GLU A 108 3.36 -6.65 9.96
CA GLU A 108 3.31 -6.27 11.39
C GLU A 108 1.92 -6.46 12.01
N GLY A 109 0.87 -6.53 11.19
CA GLY A 109 -0.53 -6.65 11.61
C GLY A 109 -1.49 -6.07 10.58
N LEU A 110 -2.62 -5.53 11.08
CA LEU A 110 -3.68 -4.96 10.25
C LEU A 110 -3.80 -3.44 10.41
N MET A 111 -4.20 -2.78 9.32
CA MET A 111 -4.72 -1.41 9.35
C MET A 111 -6.24 -1.46 9.21
N LEU A 112 -6.97 -1.12 10.27
CA LEU A 112 -8.43 -1.02 10.24
C LEU A 112 -8.84 0.39 9.79
N LYS A 113 -9.66 0.47 8.74
CA LYS A 113 -10.10 1.74 8.15
C LYS A 113 -11.59 1.68 7.86
N THR A 114 -12.35 2.69 8.29
CA THR A 114 -13.77 2.79 7.92
C THR A 114 -13.90 3.10 6.42
N LEU A 115 -14.95 2.56 5.79
CA LEU A 115 -15.14 2.68 4.34
C LEU A 115 -16.05 3.85 3.93
N PHE A 116 -17.08 4.12 4.73
CA PHE A 116 -18.16 5.05 4.38
C PHE A 116 -18.27 6.21 5.37
N GLU A 117 -18.51 5.92 6.65
CA GLU A 117 -18.65 6.93 7.71
C GLU A 117 -17.30 7.32 8.30
N ASN A 118 -17.08 8.62 8.52
CA ASN A 118 -15.81 9.19 9.01
C ASN A 118 -14.57 8.66 8.25
N ALA A 119 -14.74 8.41 6.95
CA ALA A 119 -13.79 7.71 6.10
C ALA A 119 -13.07 8.64 5.12
N THR A 120 -13.05 9.95 5.37
CA THR A 120 -12.28 10.95 4.62
C THR A 120 -10.79 10.81 4.91
N TYR A 121 -9.94 11.35 4.03
CA TYR A 121 -8.50 11.43 4.28
C TYR A 121 -8.21 12.76 4.98
N GLU A 122 -7.82 12.72 6.25
CA GLU A 122 -7.66 13.90 7.10
C GLU A 122 -6.22 13.99 7.64
N PRO A 123 -5.26 14.57 6.89
CA PRO A 123 -3.86 14.62 7.33
C PRO A 123 -3.62 15.45 8.60
N SER A 124 -4.57 16.29 8.97
CA SER A 124 -4.47 17.30 10.04
C SER A 124 -5.33 17.00 11.26
N LYS A 125 -6.06 15.87 11.27
CA LYS A 125 -6.65 15.33 12.50
C LYS A 125 -5.74 14.24 13.04
#